data_AF-A0A7X5F5D2-F1
#
_entry.id   AF-A0A7X5F5D2-F1
#
_cell.length_a   1.000
_cell.length_b   1.000
_cell.length_c   1.000
_cell.angle_alpha   90.00
_cell.angle_beta   90.00
_cell.angle_gamma   90.00
#
_symmetry.space_group_name_H-M   'P 1'
#
loop_
_entity.id
_entity.type
_entity.pdbx_description
1 polymer ?
#
loop_
_entity_poly.entity_id
_entity_poly.type
_entity_poly.pdbx_seq_one_letter_code
_entity_poly.pdbx_strand_id
1 'polypeptide(L)'
;MAAENRGDGGADANARNGDGNGDGNGDLHGHHAGPAQGPATPGGRRRASLPSGFRHLPGHFDRPAQEALVAELRQVITEAPLFTPVMPRTGKPFSVRMSNCGPLGWVSDLRGYRYQPLHPVTGRPWPAMPAVLTALWTELAPDAPPPEACLINFYTGDARMGLHQDRDEDTFDAPVVSVSLGDSALFRIGGQKRNDPTLSVRLASGDVALLGGAARLAFHGIDRLYPGTSTLLRDGGRINLTLRRVTRAA
;
A
#
# COMPACT_ATOMS: atom_id res chain seq x y z
N MET A 1 -1.42 -44.87 -34.24
CA MET A 1 -1.07 -46.10 -33.51
C MET A 1 -1.06 -45.70 -32.04
N ALA A 2 -2.15 -45.87 -31.29
CA ALA A 2 -2.57 -47.12 -30.60
C ALA A 2 -1.46 -47.61 -29.66
N ALA A 3 -1.64 -47.90 -28.36
CA ALA A 3 -2.80 -48.23 -27.51
C ALA A 3 -2.45 -47.87 -26.04
N GLU A 4 -3.36 -47.37 -25.20
CA GLU A 4 -4.25 -48.09 -24.24
C GLU A 4 -3.74 -49.40 -23.58
N ASN A 5 -3.68 -49.39 -22.23
CA ASN A 5 -4.12 -50.46 -21.30
C ASN A 5 -4.02 -49.88 -19.85
N ARG A 6 -5.07 -49.65 -19.04
CA ARG A 6 -6.09 -50.50 -18.38
C ARG A 6 -5.57 -51.51 -17.33
N GLY A 7 -6.24 -51.50 -16.16
CA GLY A 7 -6.26 -52.55 -15.11
C GLY A 7 -5.81 -51.99 -13.75
N ASP A 8 -6.65 -51.64 -12.77
CA ASP A 8 -7.76 -52.32 -12.05
C ASP A 8 -7.32 -53.08 -10.77
N GLY A 9 -8.16 -53.01 -9.74
CA GLY A 9 -8.17 -53.82 -8.51
C GLY A 9 -7.19 -53.37 -7.42
N GLY A 10 -7.53 -53.35 -6.13
CA GLY A 10 -8.61 -54.00 -5.39
C GLY A 10 -8.14 -54.12 -3.94
N ALA A 11 -9.10 -54.04 -3.01
CA ALA A 11 -8.90 -53.95 -1.56
C ALA A 11 -8.38 -55.24 -0.90
N ASP A 12 -8.00 -55.09 0.38
CA ASP A 12 -8.05 -56.04 1.52
C ASP A 12 -6.70 -56.13 2.26
N ALA A 13 -6.60 -56.44 3.54
CA ALA A 13 -7.44 -56.38 4.73
C ALA A 13 -6.52 -56.88 5.88
N ASN A 14 -6.91 -56.60 7.13
CA ASN A 14 -6.55 -57.38 8.33
C ASN A 14 -5.08 -57.30 8.83
N ALA A 15 -4.73 -57.39 10.11
CA ALA A 15 -5.44 -57.80 11.33
C ALA A 15 -4.56 -57.46 12.56
N ARG A 16 -5.20 -57.21 13.73
CA ARG A 16 -4.96 -57.86 15.06
C ARG A 16 -3.59 -57.65 15.75
N ASN A 17 -3.41 -57.52 17.07
CA ASN A 17 -4.15 -57.76 18.34
C ASN A 17 -3.58 -56.75 19.38
N GLY A 18 -4.30 -56.30 20.43
CA GLY A 18 -4.61 -57.02 21.68
C GLY A 18 -3.38 -57.00 22.63
N ASP A 19 -3.42 -56.79 23.94
CA ASP A 19 -4.43 -56.61 24.99
C ASP A 19 -3.71 -55.93 26.17
N GLY A 20 -4.37 -55.06 26.96
CA GLY A 20 -4.79 -55.39 28.33
C GLY A 20 -3.79 -54.89 29.38
N ASN A 21 -4.12 -54.62 30.64
CA ASN A 21 -5.37 -54.44 31.36
C ASN A 21 -4.99 -53.87 32.76
N GLY A 22 -5.92 -53.14 33.39
CA GLY A 22 -6.09 -53.06 34.85
C GLY A 22 -5.37 -51.94 35.61
N ASP A 23 -5.90 -51.38 36.70
CA ASP A 23 -7.19 -51.58 37.37
C ASP A 23 -7.38 -50.48 38.44
N GLY A 24 -8.66 -50.19 38.73
CA GLY A 24 -9.18 -49.70 40.03
C GLY A 24 -9.12 -48.19 40.29
N ASN A 25 -10.01 -47.55 41.05
CA ASN A 25 -11.29 -47.87 41.72
C ASN A 25 -11.72 -46.47 42.26
N GLY A 26 -12.88 -45.88 42.01
CA GLY A 26 -14.18 -46.19 42.59
C GLY A 26 -14.95 -44.89 42.88
N ASP A 27 -16.26 -45.05 43.14
CA ASP A 27 -17.20 -44.14 43.81
C ASP A 27 -17.88 -42.96 43.05
N LEU A 28 -19.09 -43.29 42.57
CA LEU A 28 -20.39 -42.65 42.83
C LEU A 28 -20.42 -41.14 43.16
N HIS A 29 -21.13 -40.36 42.34
CA HIS A 29 -22.24 -39.44 42.69
C HIS A 29 -22.66 -38.59 41.48
N GLY A 30 -23.98 -38.38 41.31
CA GLY A 30 -24.51 -37.14 40.72
C GLY A 30 -24.99 -37.18 39.27
N HIS A 31 -26.31 -37.25 39.11
CA HIS A 31 -27.03 -36.76 37.93
C HIS A 31 -26.70 -35.30 37.63
N HIS A 32 -26.36 -34.98 36.38
CA HIS A 32 -26.86 -33.82 35.63
C HIS A 32 -26.37 -33.91 34.17
N ALA A 33 -27.27 -34.30 33.26
CA ALA A 33 -27.02 -34.20 31.82
C ALA A 33 -27.07 -32.72 31.41
N GLY A 34 -25.89 -32.11 31.22
CA GLY A 34 -25.76 -30.81 30.56
C GLY A 34 -26.06 -30.92 29.06
N PRO A 35 -26.55 -29.85 28.41
CA PRO A 35 -26.96 -29.92 27.02
C PRO A 35 -25.74 -30.17 26.12
N ALA A 36 -25.90 -31.08 25.17
CA ALA A 36 -24.92 -31.36 24.13
C ALA A 36 -24.58 -30.08 23.37
N GLN A 37 -23.31 -29.67 23.43
CA GLN A 37 -22.77 -28.59 22.61
C GLN A 37 -22.83 -29.02 21.15
N GLY A 38 -23.72 -28.41 20.38
CA GLY A 38 -23.76 -28.57 18.92
C GLY A 38 -22.43 -28.16 18.28
N PRO A 39 -22.08 -28.72 17.11
CA PRO A 39 -20.80 -28.45 16.47
C PRO A 39 -20.63 -26.96 16.19
N ALA A 40 -19.52 -26.40 16.65
CA ALA A 40 -19.13 -25.02 16.40
C ALA A 40 -19.16 -24.73 14.89
N THR A 41 -19.93 -23.73 14.51
CA THR A 41 -20.01 -23.23 13.13
C THR A 41 -18.61 -22.79 12.69
N PRO A 42 -18.11 -23.18 11.51
CA PRO A 42 -16.80 -22.73 11.05
C PRO A 42 -16.80 -21.20 11.00
N GLY A 43 -15.87 -20.58 11.73
CA GLY A 43 -15.74 -19.13 11.83
C GLY A 43 -15.72 -18.51 10.44
N GLY A 44 -16.79 -17.78 10.10
CA GLY A 44 -16.92 -17.11 8.82
C GLY A 44 -15.70 -16.21 8.60
N ARG A 45 -14.98 -16.42 7.49
CA ARG A 45 -13.91 -15.51 7.06
C ARG A 45 -14.52 -14.11 6.96
N ARG A 46 -14.21 -13.24 7.92
CA ARG A 46 -14.59 -11.83 7.88
C ARG A 46 -14.09 -11.27 6.55
N ARG A 47 -15.00 -10.87 5.66
CA ARG A 47 -14.62 -10.21 4.40
C ARG A 47 -13.77 -9.00 4.77
N ALA A 48 -12.63 -8.85 4.10
CA ALA A 48 -11.81 -7.66 4.28
C ALA A 48 -12.64 -6.44 3.87
N SER A 49 -12.65 -5.42 4.73
CA SER A 49 -13.22 -4.11 4.46
C SER A 49 -12.08 -3.09 4.35
N LEU A 50 -12.29 -2.01 3.61
CA LEU A 50 -11.32 -0.93 3.58
C LEU A 50 -11.13 -0.37 5.01
N PRO A 51 -9.91 -0.01 5.41
CA PRO A 51 -9.67 0.57 6.73
C PRO A 51 -10.42 1.90 6.86
N SER A 52 -10.91 2.21 8.06
CA SER A 52 -11.58 3.48 8.32
C SER A 52 -10.63 4.66 8.04
N GLY A 53 -11.18 5.71 7.43
CA GLY A 53 -10.40 6.89 7.01
C GLY A 53 -9.70 6.74 5.65
N PHE A 54 -9.81 5.59 4.97
CA PHE A 54 -9.47 5.52 3.55
C PHE A 54 -10.59 6.12 2.70
N ARG A 55 -10.25 7.01 1.78
CA ARG A 55 -11.16 7.56 0.76
C ARG A 55 -10.53 7.43 -0.62
N HIS A 56 -11.32 7.06 -1.62
CA HIS A 56 -10.95 7.06 -3.03
C HIS A 56 -11.88 8.00 -3.78
N LEU A 57 -11.33 9.02 -4.41
CA LEU A 57 -12.02 10.04 -5.20
C LEU A 57 -11.66 9.82 -6.68
N PRO A 58 -12.44 9.01 -7.42
CA PRO A 58 -12.14 8.69 -8.80
C PRO A 58 -12.32 9.91 -9.71
N GLY A 59 -11.39 10.14 -10.63
CA GLY A 59 -11.46 11.24 -11.61
C GLY A 59 -11.55 12.64 -11.00
N HIS A 60 -11.02 12.84 -9.80
CA HIS A 60 -11.07 14.12 -9.11
C HIS A 60 -10.36 15.24 -9.90
N PHE A 61 -9.21 14.93 -10.50
CA PHE A 61 -8.61 15.81 -11.50
C PHE A 61 -9.16 15.46 -12.89
N ASP A 62 -9.85 16.40 -13.51
CA ASP A 62 -10.23 16.28 -14.91
C ASP A 62 -9.02 16.38 -15.86
N ARG A 63 -9.24 16.14 -17.16
CA ARG A 63 -8.14 16.09 -18.12
C ARG A 63 -7.35 17.41 -18.20
N PRO A 64 -7.97 18.60 -18.33
CA PRO A 64 -7.24 19.86 -18.31
C PRO A 64 -6.42 20.08 -17.04
N ALA A 65 -6.97 19.77 -15.86
CA ALA A 65 -6.24 19.92 -14.61
C ALA A 65 -5.05 18.95 -14.51
N GLN A 66 -5.20 17.72 -15.00
CA GLN A 66 -4.10 16.76 -15.09
C GLN A 66 -2.97 17.28 -16.01
N GLU A 67 -3.30 17.86 -17.16
CA GLU A 67 -2.31 18.41 -18.10
C GLU A 67 -1.55 19.61 -17.51
N ALA A 68 -2.28 20.52 -16.86
CA ALA A 68 -1.69 21.66 -16.16
C ALA A 68 -0.75 21.20 -15.05
N LEU A 69 -1.19 20.26 -14.21
CA LEU A 69 -0.37 19.70 -13.13
C LEU A 69 0.88 18.98 -13.69
N VAL A 70 0.77 18.23 -14.78
CA VAL A 70 1.95 17.62 -15.44
C VAL A 70 2.92 18.69 -15.95
N ALA A 71 2.43 19.82 -16.46
CA ALA A 71 3.29 20.92 -16.90
C ALA A 71 4.06 21.54 -15.71
N GLU A 72 3.40 21.79 -14.58
CA GLU A 72 4.06 22.26 -13.34
C GLU A 72 5.08 21.24 -12.83
N LEU A 73 4.74 19.94 -12.82
CA LEU A 73 5.66 18.88 -12.40
C LEU A 73 6.90 18.79 -13.29
N ARG A 74 6.80 19.10 -14.59
CA ARG A 74 7.99 19.16 -15.46
C ARG A 74 8.94 20.28 -15.05
N GLN A 75 8.43 21.41 -14.59
CA GLN A 75 9.26 22.50 -14.05
C GLN A 75 9.94 22.04 -12.75
N VAL A 76 9.18 21.44 -11.82
CA VAL A 76 9.73 20.85 -10.59
C VAL A 76 10.84 19.85 -10.91
N ILE A 77 10.62 18.93 -11.85
CA ILE A 77 11.61 17.90 -12.22
C ILE A 77 12.82 18.50 -12.95
N THR A 78 12.67 19.63 -13.64
CA THR A 78 13.81 20.34 -14.24
C THR A 78 14.75 20.88 -13.17
N GLU A 79 14.20 21.40 -12.07
CA GLU A 79 14.98 21.94 -10.94
C GLU A 79 15.46 20.86 -9.96
N ALA A 80 14.64 19.83 -9.72
CA ALA A 80 14.91 18.66 -8.90
C ALA A 80 14.73 17.38 -9.72
N PRO A 81 15.76 16.97 -10.50
CA PRO A 81 15.68 15.79 -11.36
C PRO A 81 15.32 14.51 -10.63
N LEU A 82 14.60 13.62 -11.31
CA LEU A 82 14.35 12.29 -10.79
C LEU A 82 15.67 11.56 -10.50
N PHE A 83 15.77 10.93 -9.33
CA PHE A 83 16.87 10.05 -8.95
C PHE A 83 16.34 8.65 -8.63
N THR A 84 17.24 7.66 -8.59
CA THR A 84 16.91 6.30 -8.16
C THR A 84 17.39 6.12 -6.71
N PRO A 85 16.49 6.08 -5.72
CA PRO A 85 16.87 5.77 -4.34
C PRO A 85 17.42 4.34 -4.22
N VAL A 86 18.12 4.08 -3.12
CA VAL A 86 18.63 2.74 -2.80
C VAL A 86 18.11 2.26 -1.44
N MET A 87 17.93 0.95 -1.32
CA MET A 87 17.54 0.29 -0.07
C MET A 87 18.62 0.50 0.99
N PRO A 88 18.25 0.89 2.22
CA PRO A 88 19.19 0.99 3.33
C PRO A 88 19.91 -0.34 3.55
N ARG A 89 21.17 -0.26 4.01
CA ARG A 89 22.09 -1.39 4.25
C ARG A 89 22.52 -2.20 3.03
N THR A 90 21.62 -2.46 2.07
CA THR A 90 21.93 -3.31 0.91
C THR A 90 22.38 -2.53 -0.31
N GLY A 91 22.05 -1.24 -0.40
CA GLY A 91 22.37 -0.42 -1.57
C GLY A 91 21.63 -0.80 -2.85
N LYS A 92 20.69 -1.76 -2.78
CA LYS A 92 19.93 -2.21 -3.95
C LYS A 92 19.07 -1.06 -4.47
N PRO A 93 19.12 -0.72 -5.77
CA PRO A 93 18.31 0.35 -6.32
C PRO A 93 16.82 0.01 -6.25
N PHE A 94 16.00 1.03 -6.04
CA PHE A 94 14.55 0.93 -6.19
C PHE A 94 14.23 0.76 -7.68
N SER A 95 13.11 0.09 -7.99
CA SER A 95 12.56 0.10 -9.35
C SER A 95 11.83 1.40 -9.69
N VAL A 96 11.51 2.21 -8.67
CA VAL A 96 10.78 3.48 -8.79
C VAL A 96 11.80 4.63 -8.73
N ARG A 97 11.67 5.60 -9.63
CA ARG A 97 12.43 6.86 -9.57
C ARG A 97 11.65 7.91 -8.80
N MET A 98 12.35 8.77 -8.08
CA MET A 98 11.73 9.72 -7.16
C MET A 98 12.28 11.13 -7.32
N SER A 99 11.44 12.12 -7.00
CA SER A 99 11.81 13.49 -6.70
C SER A 99 10.85 14.03 -5.64
N ASN A 100 10.99 15.28 -5.21
CA ASN A 100 10.09 15.90 -4.23
C ASN A 100 9.87 17.39 -4.55
N CYS A 101 8.81 17.95 -3.99
CA CYS A 101 8.61 19.39 -3.84
C CYS A 101 8.02 19.74 -2.47
N GLY A 102 8.14 21.01 -2.06
CA GLY A 102 7.84 21.49 -0.72
C GLY A 102 9.10 21.67 0.14
N PRO A 103 8.97 22.18 1.38
CA PRO A 103 10.13 22.45 2.24
C PRO A 103 10.94 21.19 2.63
N LEU A 104 10.33 20.00 2.55
CA LEU A 104 10.96 18.72 2.84
C LEU A 104 10.71 17.70 1.73
N GLY A 105 11.67 16.81 1.54
CA GLY A 105 11.54 15.67 0.62
C GLY A 105 11.96 14.37 1.28
N TRP A 106 11.20 13.32 1.04
CA TRP A 106 11.54 11.98 1.51
C TRP A 106 12.67 11.41 0.65
N VAL A 107 13.65 10.80 1.30
CA VAL A 107 14.79 10.16 0.63
C VAL A 107 15.12 8.81 1.24
N SER A 108 15.70 7.93 0.43
CA SER A 108 16.29 6.67 0.86
C SER A 108 17.71 6.53 0.32
N ASP A 109 18.67 6.34 1.22
CA ASP A 109 20.05 6.00 0.89
C ASP A 109 20.60 4.95 1.88
N LEU A 110 21.89 4.66 1.82
CA LEU A 110 22.53 3.70 2.72
C LEU A 110 22.37 4.05 4.21
N ARG A 111 22.13 5.32 4.55
CA ARG A 111 21.95 5.79 5.93
C ARG A 111 20.54 5.58 6.46
N GLY A 112 19.57 5.27 5.61
CA GLY A 112 18.18 5.05 6.00
C GLY A 112 17.19 5.94 5.25
N TYR A 113 15.95 5.90 5.75
CA TYR A 113 14.85 6.72 5.30
C TYR A 113 14.75 7.98 6.16
N ARG A 114 14.45 9.13 5.55
CA ARG A 114 14.26 10.40 6.26
C ARG A 114 13.62 11.47 5.36
N TYR A 115 13.12 12.51 6.00
CA TYR A 115 12.88 13.79 5.35
C TYR A 115 14.13 14.68 5.44
N GLN A 116 14.41 15.41 4.36
CA GLN A 116 15.49 16.42 4.35
C GLN A 116 15.13 17.60 3.45
N PRO A 117 15.70 18.80 3.67
CA PRO A 117 15.35 19.99 2.89
C PRO A 117 16.06 20.08 1.53
N LEU A 118 17.10 19.27 1.30
CA LEU A 118 17.94 19.33 0.10
C LEU A 118 17.77 18.08 -0.76
N HIS A 119 17.86 18.24 -2.07
CA HIS A 119 17.92 17.15 -3.03
C HIS A 119 19.22 16.33 -2.86
N PRO A 120 19.17 14.98 -2.79
CA PRO A 120 20.34 14.16 -2.45
C PRO A 120 21.45 14.20 -3.50
N VAL A 121 21.11 14.37 -4.78
CA VAL A 121 22.07 14.47 -5.89
C VAL A 121 22.54 15.90 -6.15
N THR A 122 21.64 16.88 -6.29
CA THR A 122 22.03 18.26 -6.65
C THR A 122 22.46 19.12 -5.46
N GLY A 123 22.12 18.73 -4.22
CA GLY A 123 22.40 19.51 -3.01
C GLY A 123 21.58 20.79 -2.87
N ARG A 124 20.65 21.08 -3.79
CA ARG A 124 19.80 22.27 -3.77
C ARG A 124 18.52 22.03 -2.98
N PRO A 125 17.85 23.08 -2.45
CA PRO A 125 16.51 22.95 -1.91
C PRO A 125 15.53 22.32 -2.90
N TRP A 126 14.51 21.63 -2.38
CA TRP A 126 13.41 21.15 -3.22
C TRP A 126 12.59 22.34 -3.77
N PRO A 127 12.07 22.25 -5.00
CA PRO A 127 11.22 23.30 -5.56
C PRO A 127 9.93 23.48 -4.75
N ALA A 128 9.30 24.63 -4.91
CA ALA A 128 8.01 24.91 -4.28
C ALA A 128 6.94 23.89 -4.71
N MET A 129 6.04 23.57 -3.79
CA MET A 129 4.92 22.69 -4.09
C MET A 129 3.92 23.40 -5.03
N PRO A 130 3.48 22.76 -6.13
CA PRO A 130 2.41 23.29 -6.99
C PRO A 130 1.18 23.72 -6.20
N ALA A 131 0.66 24.91 -6.47
CA ALA A 131 -0.42 25.52 -5.69
C ALA A 131 -1.70 24.67 -5.70
N VAL A 132 -1.97 23.98 -6.81
CA VAL A 132 -3.11 23.06 -6.94
C VAL A 132 -3.05 21.90 -5.93
N LEU A 133 -1.83 21.45 -5.56
CA LEU A 133 -1.66 20.38 -4.57
C LEU A 133 -1.90 20.89 -3.15
N THR A 134 -1.48 22.12 -2.84
CA THR A 134 -1.81 22.74 -1.55
C THR A 134 -3.31 23.04 -1.42
N ALA A 135 -3.98 23.43 -2.52
CA ALA A 135 -5.42 23.62 -2.53
C ALA A 135 -6.18 22.30 -2.30
N LEU A 136 -5.76 21.22 -2.98
CA LEU A 136 -6.28 19.86 -2.75
C LEU A 136 -6.12 19.44 -1.29
N TRP A 137 -4.97 19.71 -0.69
CA TRP A 137 -4.75 19.41 0.73
C TRP A 137 -5.75 20.15 1.62
N THR A 138 -5.93 21.45 1.43
CA THR A 138 -6.89 22.25 2.19
C THR A 138 -8.32 21.76 2.01
N GLU A 139 -8.70 21.31 0.81
CA GLU A 139 -10.02 20.72 0.56
C GLU A 139 -10.22 19.41 1.35
N LEU A 140 -9.25 18.51 1.29
CA LEU A 140 -9.40 17.14 1.80
C LEU A 140 -9.04 16.98 3.28
N ALA A 141 -8.24 17.90 3.82
CA ALA A 141 -7.72 17.89 5.18
C ALA A 141 -7.73 19.32 5.79
N PRO A 142 -8.90 19.99 5.86
CA PRO A 142 -8.99 21.40 6.26
C PRO A 142 -8.49 21.67 7.68
N ASP A 143 -8.60 20.68 8.57
CA ASP A 143 -8.17 20.79 9.97
C ASP A 143 -6.69 20.40 10.18
N ALA A 144 -6.01 19.90 9.13
CA ALA A 144 -4.62 19.53 9.21
C ALA A 144 -3.71 20.73 8.89
N PRO A 145 -2.55 20.87 9.56
CA PRO A 145 -1.53 21.82 9.15
C PRO A 145 -1.14 21.62 7.67
N PRO A 146 -0.63 22.66 6.98
CA PRO A 146 -0.23 22.55 5.58
C PRO A 146 0.79 21.43 5.33
N PRO A 147 0.78 20.82 4.13
CA PRO A 147 1.71 19.77 3.79
C PRO A 147 3.12 20.36 3.68
N GLU A 148 4.12 19.58 4.11
CA GLU A 148 5.52 19.99 4.09
C GLU A 148 6.33 19.21 3.06
N ALA A 149 5.80 18.09 2.58
CA ALA A 149 6.44 17.26 1.59
C ALA A 149 5.43 16.76 0.57
N CYS A 150 5.83 16.74 -0.70
CA CYS A 150 5.17 16.00 -1.75
C CYS A 150 6.20 15.10 -2.43
N LEU A 151 6.13 13.79 -2.17
CA LEU A 151 6.95 12.80 -2.85
C LEU A 151 6.39 12.56 -4.25
N ILE A 152 7.25 12.68 -5.27
CA ILE A 152 6.94 12.43 -6.67
C ILE A 152 7.54 11.08 -7.03
N ASN A 153 6.70 10.07 -7.20
CA ASN A 153 7.09 8.75 -7.66
C ASN A 153 6.82 8.61 -9.16
N PHE A 154 7.83 8.24 -9.94
CA PHE A 154 7.68 7.90 -11.35
C PHE A 154 7.90 6.39 -11.58
N TYR A 155 6.85 5.74 -12.06
CA TYR A 155 6.81 4.31 -12.34
C TYR A 155 6.81 4.08 -13.86
N THR A 156 7.68 3.18 -14.30
CA THR A 156 7.77 2.71 -15.69
C THR A 156 8.00 1.20 -15.71
N GLY A 157 7.62 0.52 -16.79
CA GLY A 157 7.88 -0.91 -16.94
C GLY A 157 7.22 -1.76 -15.85
N ASP A 158 8.02 -2.57 -15.15
CA ASP A 158 7.62 -3.46 -14.06
C ASP A 158 7.79 -2.85 -12.66
N ALA A 159 8.03 -1.54 -12.59
CA ALA A 159 8.25 -0.84 -11.32
C ALA A 159 7.07 -1.05 -10.35
N ARG A 160 7.40 -1.42 -9.12
CA ARG A 160 6.43 -1.69 -8.04
C ARG A 160 6.90 -1.10 -6.71
N MET A 161 5.96 -0.94 -5.79
CA MET A 161 6.25 -0.57 -4.41
C MET A 161 5.57 -1.58 -3.49
N GLY A 162 6.36 -2.42 -2.82
CA GLY A 162 5.83 -3.45 -1.93
C GLY A 162 5.03 -2.87 -0.75
N LEU A 163 4.34 -3.73 -0.01
CA LEU A 163 3.59 -3.29 1.17
C LEU A 163 4.51 -2.62 2.20
N HIS A 164 4.22 -1.36 2.50
CA HIS A 164 4.92 -0.51 3.45
C HIS A 164 3.92 0.37 4.22
N GLN A 165 4.42 1.06 5.25
CA GLN A 165 3.70 2.11 5.94
C GLN A 165 4.47 3.41 5.75
N ASP A 166 3.76 4.50 5.51
CA ASP A 166 4.30 5.85 5.61
C ASP A 166 4.42 6.19 7.10
N ARG A 167 5.61 6.01 7.66
CA ARG A 167 5.85 6.11 9.11
C ARG A 167 7.09 6.91 9.52
N ASP A 168 7.68 7.61 8.56
CA ASP A 168 8.90 8.39 8.77
C ASP A 168 8.59 9.86 9.16
N GLU A 169 7.31 10.21 9.32
CA GLU A 169 6.85 11.49 9.85
C GLU A 169 6.84 11.50 11.38
N ASP A 170 6.99 12.69 11.99
CA ASP A 170 6.97 12.88 13.45
C ASP A 170 5.53 12.87 14.04
N THR A 171 4.53 13.00 13.16
CA THR A 171 3.10 12.92 13.48
C THR A 171 2.34 12.09 12.45
N PHE A 172 1.28 11.44 12.93
CA PHE A 172 0.32 10.69 12.14
C PHE A 172 -1.10 11.25 12.26
N ASP A 173 -1.25 12.45 12.81
CA ASP A 173 -2.57 13.09 12.97
C ASP A 173 -3.10 13.62 11.63
N ALA A 174 -2.18 14.08 10.77
CA ALA A 174 -2.48 14.49 9.41
C ALA A 174 -2.56 13.28 8.45
N PRO A 175 -3.44 13.33 7.44
CA PRO A 175 -3.58 12.24 6.47
C PRO A 175 -2.38 12.18 5.50
N VAL A 176 -2.32 11.09 4.73
CA VAL A 176 -1.57 11.06 3.47
C VAL A 176 -2.55 11.31 2.33
N VAL A 177 -2.25 12.26 1.45
CA VAL A 177 -3.03 12.52 0.22
C VAL A 177 -2.21 12.09 -0.99
N SER A 178 -2.81 11.29 -1.86
CA SER A 178 -2.13 10.60 -2.95
C SER A 178 -2.85 10.84 -4.27
N VAL A 179 -2.19 11.51 -5.22
CA VAL A 179 -2.72 11.80 -6.56
C VAL A 179 -2.12 10.83 -7.58
N SER A 180 -2.92 10.28 -8.48
CA SER A 180 -2.47 9.39 -9.56
C SER A 180 -2.58 10.08 -10.93
N LEU A 181 -1.52 10.02 -11.73
CA LEU A 181 -1.46 10.58 -13.09
C LEU A 181 -0.81 9.56 -14.03
N GLY A 182 -1.32 9.45 -15.26
CA GLY A 182 -0.81 8.50 -16.25
C GLY A 182 -1.42 7.11 -16.08
N ASP A 183 -0.63 6.07 -16.36
CA ASP A 183 -1.11 4.69 -16.36
C ASP A 183 -1.73 4.28 -15.03
N SER A 184 -2.82 3.51 -15.11
CA SER A 184 -3.52 2.98 -13.96
C SER A 184 -2.63 2.00 -13.18
N ALA A 185 -2.86 1.89 -11.87
CA ALA A 185 -2.16 0.92 -11.03
C ALA A 185 -3.11 0.15 -10.11
N LEU A 186 -2.73 -1.08 -9.77
CA LEU A 186 -3.37 -1.86 -8.74
C LEU A 186 -2.75 -1.49 -7.39
N PHE A 187 -3.42 -0.60 -6.68
CA PHE A 187 -3.09 -0.22 -5.31
C PHE A 187 -3.61 -1.28 -4.35
N ARG A 188 -2.78 -1.71 -3.41
CA ARG A 188 -3.17 -2.63 -2.34
C ARG A 188 -3.14 -1.90 -1.02
N ILE A 189 -4.16 -2.14 -0.19
CA ILE A 189 -4.28 -1.59 1.16
C ILE A 189 -4.74 -2.68 2.12
N GLY A 190 -4.04 -2.83 3.24
CA GLY A 190 -4.37 -3.76 4.32
C GLY A 190 -4.81 -3.03 5.58
N GLY A 191 -4.54 -3.65 6.73
CA GLY A 191 -4.68 -3.04 8.04
C GLY A 191 -3.35 -2.46 8.55
N GLN A 192 -3.28 -2.18 9.86
CA GLN A 192 -2.09 -1.62 10.50
C GLN A 192 -1.00 -2.66 10.76
N LYS A 193 -1.32 -3.96 10.67
CA LYS A 193 -0.34 -5.05 10.75
C LYS A 193 0.00 -5.56 9.35
N ARG A 194 1.26 -5.96 9.16
CA ARG A 194 1.79 -6.36 7.85
C ARG A 194 1.06 -7.56 7.23
N ASN A 195 0.49 -8.44 8.07
CA ASN A 195 -0.22 -9.64 7.67
C ASN A 195 -1.75 -9.50 7.73
N ASP A 196 -2.27 -8.29 7.99
CA ASP A 196 -3.71 -8.05 7.90
C ASP A 196 -4.20 -8.27 6.45
N PRO A 197 -5.44 -8.76 6.26
CA PRO A 197 -6.00 -8.95 4.93
C PRO A 197 -5.93 -7.68 4.07
N THR A 198 -5.52 -7.82 2.81
CA THR A 198 -5.44 -6.71 1.86
C THR A 198 -6.63 -6.67 0.92
N LEU A 199 -7.07 -5.47 0.57
CA LEU A 199 -7.94 -5.18 -0.56
C LEU A 199 -7.15 -4.51 -1.68
N SER A 200 -7.67 -4.61 -2.90
CA SER A 200 -7.09 -3.95 -4.06
C SER A 200 -8.06 -2.91 -4.61
N VAL A 201 -7.53 -1.74 -4.95
CA VAL A 201 -8.24 -0.64 -5.59
C VAL A 201 -7.48 -0.29 -6.87
N ARG A 202 -8.18 -0.18 -8.00
CA ARG A 202 -7.56 0.32 -9.22
C ARG A 202 -7.57 1.85 -9.17
N LEU A 203 -6.38 2.46 -9.18
CA LEU A 203 -6.23 3.91 -9.25
C LEU A 203 -5.93 4.29 -10.70
N ALA A 204 -6.80 5.07 -11.32
CA ALA A 204 -6.66 5.59 -12.68
C ALA A 204 -6.06 7.01 -12.70
N SER A 205 -5.78 7.51 -13.91
CA SER A 205 -5.32 8.89 -14.11
C SER A 205 -6.37 9.89 -13.62
N GLY A 206 -5.96 10.80 -12.75
CA GLY A 206 -6.82 11.81 -12.12
C GLY A 206 -7.43 11.40 -10.77
N ASP A 207 -7.27 10.13 -10.36
CA ASP A 207 -7.78 9.66 -9.07
C ASP A 207 -6.97 10.24 -7.91
N VAL A 208 -7.67 10.50 -6.80
CA VAL A 208 -7.07 10.85 -5.51
C VAL A 208 -7.43 9.79 -4.48
N ALA A 209 -6.46 9.40 -3.66
CA ALA A 209 -6.68 8.59 -2.48
C ALA A 209 -6.24 9.35 -1.23
N LEU A 210 -7.01 9.24 -0.16
CA LEU A 210 -6.67 9.81 1.15
C LEU A 210 -6.60 8.67 2.17
N LEU A 211 -5.53 8.67 2.97
CA LEU A 211 -5.29 7.73 4.06
C LEU A 211 -5.24 8.53 5.36
N GLY A 212 -6.38 8.66 6.03
CA GLY A 212 -6.53 9.26 7.36
C GLY A 212 -6.97 8.23 8.40
N GLY A 213 -7.10 8.65 9.67
CA GLY A 213 -7.56 7.76 10.75
C GLY A 213 -6.79 6.44 10.82
N ALA A 214 -7.49 5.31 10.87
CA ALA A 214 -6.83 4.00 10.90
C ALA A 214 -6.06 3.68 9.60
N ALA A 215 -6.49 4.24 8.46
CA ALA A 215 -5.83 4.07 7.17
C ALA A 215 -4.50 4.84 7.08
N ARG A 216 -4.27 5.86 7.90
CA ARG A 216 -3.01 6.64 7.91
C ARG A 216 -1.77 5.78 8.13
N LEU A 217 -1.92 4.70 8.90
CA LEU A 217 -0.89 3.70 9.14
C LEU A 217 -1.26 2.33 8.56
N ALA A 218 -2.11 2.25 7.54
CA ALA A 218 -2.37 1.00 6.86
C ALA A 218 -1.16 0.60 5.99
N PHE A 219 -0.84 -0.70 5.98
CA PHE A 219 0.11 -1.24 5.01
C PHE A 219 -0.46 -1.09 3.60
N HIS A 220 0.30 -0.49 2.70
CA HIS A 220 -0.15 -0.26 1.34
C HIS A 220 1.00 -0.29 0.33
N GLY A 221 0.68 -0.34 -0.95
CA GLY A 221 1.67 -0.38 -2.01
C GLY A 221 1.06 -0.44 -3.41
N ILE A 222 1.94 -0.43 -4.41
CA ILE A 222 1.60 -0.60 -5.82
C ILE A 222 2.07 -1.98 -6.25
N ASP A 223 1.11 -2.88 -6.48
CA ASP A 223 1.39 -4.28 -6.84
C ASP A 223 1.70 -4.42 -8.33
N ARG A 224 0.97 -3.67 -9.16
CA ARG A 224 1.02 -3.78 -10.62
C ARG A 224 0.67 -2.48 -11.31
N LEU A 225 1.35 -2.15 -12.40
CA LEU A 225 0.94 -1.12 -13.35
C LEU A 225 0.12 -1.73 -14.50
N TYR A 226 -0.77 -0.95 -15.09
CA TYR A 226 -1.50 -1.27 -16.30
C TYR A 226 -1.04 -0.33 -17.43
N PRO A 227 -0.01 -0.71 -18.20
CA PRO A 227 0.56 0.15 -19.24
C PRO A 227 -0.46 0.49 -20.34
N GLY A 228 -0.35 1.68 -20.92
CA GLY A 228 -1.17 2.12 -22.04
C GLY A 228 -2.62 2.42 -21.67
N THR A 229 -2.92 2.66 -20.39
CA THR A 229 -4.27 3.00 -19.93
C THR A 229 -4.51 4.50 -19.83
N SER A 230 -3.50 5.33 -20.11
CA SER A 230 -3.64 6.78 -20.17
C SER A 230 -2.82 7.35 -21.33
N THR A 231 -3.31 8.45 -21.91
CA THR A 231 -2.62 9.25 -22.94
C THR A 231 -2.05 10.55 -22.36
N LEU A 232 -2.07 10.73 -21.04
CA LEU A 232 -1.61 11.94 -20.38
C LEU A 232 -0.09 12.14 -20.52
N LEU A 233 0.67 11.06 -20.35
CA LEU A 233 2.13 11.07 -20.50
C LEU A 233 2.51 10.53 -21.87
N ARG A 234 3.22 11.34 -22.66
CA ARG A 234 3.59 11.01 -24.04
C ARG A 234 4.29 9.67 -24.18
N ASP A 235 5.20 9.36 -23.27
CA ASP A 235 6.01 8.14 -23.29
C ASP A 235 5.44 7.05 -22.34
N GLY A 236 4.20 7.22 -21.89
CA GLY A 236 3.54 6.34 -20.93
C GLY A 236 4.10 6.45 -19.51
N GLY A 237 3.75 5.47 -18.68
CA GLY A 237 4.17 5.42 -17.27
C GLY A 237 3.16 6.09 -16.33
N ARG A 238 3.48 6.07 -15.04
CA ARG A 238 2.63 6.58 -13.97
C ARG A 238 3.41 7.52 -13.06
N ILE A 239 2.82 8.67 -12.76
CA ILE A 239 3.26 9.56 -11.71
C ILE A 239 2.31 9.41 -10.52
N ASN A 240 2.88 9.38 -9.32
CA ASN A 240 2.13 9.50 -8.09
C ASN A 240 2.71 10.60 -7.22
N LEU A 241 1.84 11.48 -6.74
CA LEU A 241 2.19 12.58 -5.85
C LEU A 241 1.66 12.23 -4.47
N THR A 242 2.53 12.16 -3.47
CA THR A 242 2.16 11.79 -2.10
C THR A 242 2.46 12.96 -1.17
N LEU A 243 1.42 13.68 -0.79
CA LEU A 243 1.48 14.83 0.11
C LEU A 243 1.40 14.39 1.56
N ARG A 244 2.24 15.00 2.39
CA ARG A 244 2.34 14.69 3.82
C ARG A 244 2.69 15.93 4.63
N ARG A 245 2.15 15.98 5.85
CA ARG A 245 2.67 16.80 6.95
C ARG A 245 3.71 15.97 7.69
N VAL A 246 4.92 16.50 7.86
CA VAL A 246 6.05 15.74 8.44
C VAL A 246 6.16 16.01 9.94
N THR A 247 6.09 17.27 10.32
CA THR A 247 6.31 17.71 11.70
C THR A 247 5.00 17.89 12.46
N ARG A 248 5.05 17.86 13.80
CA ARG A 248 3.90 18.25 14.63
C ARG A 248 3.55 19.71 14.39
N ALA A 249 2.29 20.08 14.60
CA ALA A 249 1.94 21.48 14.75
C ALA A 249 2.65 22.03 16.00
N ALA A 250 3.15 23.26 15.91
CA ALA A 250 3.71 23.97 17.05
C ALA A 250 2.63 24.33 18.06
#